data_AF-A0AAW4VYX6-F1
#
_entry.id   AF-A0AAW4VYX6-F1
#
_cell.length_a   1.000
_cell.length_b   1.000
_cell.length_c   1.000
_cell.angle_alpha   90.00
_cell.angle_beta   90.00
_cell.angle_gamma   90.00
#
_symmetry.space_group_name_H-M   'P 1'
#
loop_
_entity.id
_entity.type
_entity.pdbx_description
1 polymer ?
#
loop_
_entity_poly.entity_id
_entity_poly.type
_entity_poly.pdbx_seq_one_letter_code
_entity_poly.pdbx_strand_id
1 'polypeptide(L)' 'MAKCKFCGQGVKVAPVFHPACWEQRANKVAEEFCDEYCRFQREIEDHDSLIEHCSECVITELLRLGGNDV' A
#
# COMPACT_ATOMS: atom_id res chain seq x y z
N MET A 1 -13.05 22.26 -6.93
CA MET A 1 -12.43 21.38 -5.92
C MET A 1 -12.33 19.98 -6.52
N ALA A 2 -11.14 19.38 -6.55
CA ALA A 2 -11.01 18.01 -7.04
C ALA A 2 -11.77 17.05 -6.10
N LYS A 3 -12.14 15.87 -6.60
CA LYS A 3 -12.76 14.81 -5.80
C LYS A 3 -11.73 13.73 -5.51
N CYS A 4 -11.74 13.19 -4.30
CA CYS A 4 -11.00 12.01 -3.92
C CYS A 4 -11.40 10.85 -4.85
N LYS A 5 -10.42 10.20 -5.48
CA LYS A 5 -10.65 9.08 -6.39
C LYS A 5 -11.22 7.84 -5.71
N PHE A 6 -11.16 7.76 -4.38
CA PHE A 6 -11.63 6.61 -3.62
C PHE A 6 -13.03 6.82 -3.03
N CYS A 7 -13.27 7.93 -2.33
CA CYS A 7 -14.55 8.18 -1.65
C CYS A 7 -15.46 9.20 -2.36
N GLY A 8 -14.98 9.88 -3.42
CA GLY A 8 -15.75 10.85 -4.18
C GLY A 8 -15.97 12.21 -3.50
N GLN A 9 -15.55 12.38 -2.24
CA GLN A 9 -15.65 13.64 -1.50
C GLN A 9 -14.60 14.67 -1.96
N GLY A 10 -14.79 15.94 -1.64
CA GLY A 10 -13.86 17.01 -2.03
C GLY A 10 -12.45 16.85 -1.42
N VAL A 11 -11.42 17.19 -2.18
CA VAL A 11 -10.02 17.27 -1.75
C VAL A 11 -9.41 18.63 -2.07
N LYS A 12 -8.46 19.08 -1.23
CA LYS A 12 -7.75 20.36 -1.39
C LYS A 12 -6.70 20.26 -2.50
N VAL A 13 -7.14 20.39 -3.74
CA VAL A 13 -6.37 20.74 -4.96
C VAL A 13 -5.26 19.75 -5.40
N ALA A 14 -4.55 19.08 -4.49
CA ALA A 14 -3.74 17.88 -4.64
C ALA A 14 -3.31 17.41 -3.23
N PRO A 15 -3.14 16.10 -2.96
CA PRO A 15 -3.36 14.94 -3.83
C PRO A 15 -4.83 14.76 -4.25
N VAL A 16 -5.08 13.99 -5.31
CA VAL A 16 -6.44 13.62 -5.78
C VAL A 16 -7.10 12.52 -4.94
N PHE A 17 -6.62 12.33 -3.71
CA PHE A 17 -7.14 11.41 -2.72
C PHE A 17 -6.84 11.95 -1.32
N HIS A 18 -7.64 11.58 -0.34
CA HIS A 18 -7.30 11.83 1.06
C HIS A 18 -6.18 10.88 1.50
N PRO A 19 -5.25 11.31 2.36
CA PRO A 19 -4.24 10.44 2.97
C PRO A 19 -4.82 9.13 3.52
N ALA A 20 -5.88 9.23 4.32
CA ALA A 20 -6.55 8.07 4.91
C ALA A 20 -7.18 7.13 3.87
N CYS A 21 -7.76 7.68 2.80
CA CYS A 21 -8.32 6.86 1.72
C CYS A 21 -7.22 6.14 0.93
N TRP A 22 -6.07 6.79 0.76
CA TRP A 22 -4.90 6.16 0.16
C TRP A 22 -4.39 5.02 1.04
N GLU A 23 -4.15 5.27 2.33
CA GLU A 23 -3.62 4.27 3.27
C GLU A 23 -4.51 3.02 3.31
N GLN A 24 -5.83 3.20 3.42
CA GLN A 24 -6.77 2.09 3.41
C GLN A 24 -6.68 1.26 2.11
N ARG A 25 -6.59 1.94 0.95
CA ARG A 25 -6.50 1.23 -0.33
C ARG A 25 -5.15 0.55 -0.50
N ALA A 26 -4.07 1.22 -0.11
CA ALA A 26 -2.70 0.74 -0.15
C ALA A 26 -2.54 -0.55 0.68
N ASN A 27 -3.01 -0.56 1.93
CA ASN A 27 -2.96 -1.74 2.80
C ASN A 27 -3.69 -2.93 2.17
N LYS A 28 -4.91 -2.70 1.64
CA LYS A 28 -5.67 -3.76 0.96
C LYS A 28 -4.94 -4.32 -0.27
N VAL A 29 -4.29 -3.46 -1.05
CA VAL A 29 -3.51 -3.90 -2.23
C VAL A 29 -2.27 -4.67 -1.79
N ALA A 30 -1.59 -4.27 -0.71
CA ALA A 30 -0.44 -4.98 -0.17
C ALA A 30 -0.84 -6.38 0.32
N GLU A 31 -1.96 -6.52 1.04
CA GLU A 31 -2.51 -7.81 1.48
C GLU A 31 -2.78 -8.73 0.27
N GLU A 32 -3.59 -8.28 -0.69
CA GLU A 32 -3.93 -9.06 -1.89
C GLU A 32 -2.69 -9.43 -2.71
N PHE A 33 -1.72 -8.51 -2.82
CA PHE A 33 -0.45 -8.79 -3.49
C PHE A 33 0.36 -9.87 -2.77
N CYS A 34 0.52 -9.75 -1.46
CA CYS A 34 1.28 -10.70 -0.65
C CYS A 34 0.65 -12.10 -0.71
N ASP A 35 -0.65 -12.20 -0.52
CA ASP A 35 -1.35 -13.49 -0.42
C ASP A 35 -1.42 -14.22 -1.77
N GLU A 36 -1.71 -13.51 -2.86
CA GLU A 36 -2.04 -14.15 -4.14
C GLU A 36 -0.88 -14.15 -5.14
N TYR A 37 -0.06 -13.09 -5.15
CA TYR A 37 0.91 -12.84 -6.22
C TYR A 37 2.36 -12.96 -5.77
N CYS A 38 2.65 -12.72 -4.49
CA CYS A 38 4.01 -12.87 -3.98
C CYS A 38 4.45 -14.34 -4.06
N ARG A 39 5.64 -14.57 -4.63
CA ARG A 39 6.25 -15.90 -4.69
C ARG A 39 6.95 -16.26 -3.39
N PHE A 40 7.46 -15.29 -2.65
CA PHE A 40 8.34 -15.53 -1.50
C PHE A 40 7.64 -16.21 -0.33
N GLN A 41 6.34 -15.96 -0.12
CA GLN A 41 5.55 -16.72 0.86
C GLN A 41 5.53 -18.24 0.56
N ARG A 42 5.76 -18.64 -0.69
CA ARG A 42 5.82 -20.06 -1.12
C ARG A 42 7.24 -20.61 -1.19
N GLU A 43 8.25 -19.75 -1.25
CA GLU A 43 9.65 -20.16 -1.48
C GLU A 43 10.51 -20.05 -0.23
N ILE A 44 10.15 -19.17 0.71
CA ILE A 44 10.84 -19.00 1.98
C ILE A 44 10.02 -19.75 3.03
N GLU A 45 10.49 -20.93 3.44
CA GLU A 45 9.82 -21.77 4.44
C GLU A 45 10.00 -21.23 5.86
N ASP A 46 11.12 -20.57 6.13
CA ASP A 46 11.43 -19.99 7.44
C ASP A 46 10.70 -18.66 7.66
N HIS A 47 9.94 -18.58 8.75
CA HIS A 47 9.08 -17.44 9.02
C HIS A 47 9.87 -16.16 9.31
N ASP A 48 10.98 -16.26 10.05
CA ASP A 48 11.79 -15.10 10.43
C ASP A 48 12.49 -14.51 9.19
N SER A 49 13.03 -15.37 8.32
CA SER A 49 13.59 -14.98 7.02
C SER A 49 12.56 -14.31 6.11
N LEU A 50 11.30 -14.79 6.14
CA LEU A 50 10.22 -14.17 5.37
C LEU A 50 9.87 -12.79 5.93
N ILE A 51 9.85 -12.61 7.25
CA ILE A 51 9.63 -11.30 7.89
C ILE A 51 10.74 -10.32 7.50
N GLU A 52 12.01 -10.74 7.57
CA GLU A 52 13.16 -9.91 7.19
C GLU A 52 13.03 -9.47 5.72
N HIS A 53 12.73 -10.39 4.81
CA HIS A 53 12.49 -10.07 3.41
C HIS A 53 11.33 -9.08 3.21
N CYS A 54 10.21 -9.28 3.91
CA CYS A 54 9.06 -8.40 3.83
C CYS A 54 9.32 -7.00 4.42
N SER A 55 10.26 -6.86 5.35
CA SER A 55 10.63 -5.57 5.92
C SER A 55 11.27 -4.62 4.89
N GLU A 56 11.89 -5.17 3.85
CA GLU A 56 12.51 -4.47 2.72
C GLU A 56 11.65 -4.55 1.43
N CYS A 57 10.37 -4.90 1.56
CA CYS A 57 9.50 -5.09 0.40
C CYS A 57 9.25 -3.78 -0.37
N VAL A 58 9.78 -3.71 -1.59
CA VAL A 58 9.68 -2.55 -2.49
C VAL A 58 8.23 -2.15 -2.84
N ILE A 59 7.29 -3.10 -2.85
CA ILE A 59 5.87 -2.79 -3.08
C ILE A 59 5.30 -2.05 -1.88
N THR A 60 5.57 -2.54 -0.66
CA THR A 60 5.12 -1.89 0.57
C THR A 60 5.76 -0.51 0.73
N GLU A 61 7.05 -0.37 0.38
CA GLU A 61 7.73 0.93 0.34
C GLU A 61 7.03 1.91 -0.61
N LEU A 62 6.82 1.52 -1.87
CA LEU A 62 6.15 2.35 -2.88
C LEU A 62 4.76 2.79 -2.42
N LEU A 63 3.98 1.88 -1.84
CA LEU A 63 2.62 2.15 -1.37
C LEU A 63 2.60 3.14 -0.21
N ARG A 64 3.61 3.16 0.67
CA ARG A 64 3.69 4.14 1.76
C ARG A 64 3.95 5.57 1.28
N LEU A 65 4.62 5.75 0.14
CA LEU A 65 4.97 7.09 -0.37
C LEU A 65 3.76 7.92 -0.82
N GLY A 66 2.66 7.27 -1.23
CA GLY A 66 1.49 7.99 -1.77
C GLY A 66 0.61 8.65 -0.72
N GLY A 67 0.74 8.31 0.57
CA GLY A 67 -0.16 8.77 1.64
C GLY A 67 0.31 10.01 2.40
N ASN A 68 1.50 10.52 2.09
CA ASN A 68 2.07 11.63 2.82
C ASN A 68 1.39 12.95 2.45
N ASP A 69 1.08 13.77 3.45
CA ASP A 69 0.67 15.15 3.24
C ASP A 69 1.80 15.88 2.49
N VAL A 70 1.51 16.43 1.31
CA VAL A 70 2.43 17.27 0.52
C VAL A 70 2.27 18.74 0.87
#